data_AF-A0A9D8GH89-F1
#
_entry.id   AF-A0A9D8GH89-F1
#
_cell.length_a   1.000
_cell.length_b   1.000
_cell.length_c   1.000
_cell.angle_alpha   90.00
_cell.angle_beta   90.00
_cell.angle_gamma   90.00
#
_symmetry.space_group_name_H-M   'P 1'
#
loop_
_entity.id
_entity.type
_entity.pdbx_description
1 polymer ?
#
loop_
_entity_poly.entity_id
_entity_poly.type
_entity_poly.pdbx_seq_one_letter_code
_entity_poly.pdbx_strand_id
1 'polypeptide(L)' 'MEATLAKVNVRLLGIPRTALFLAGFFVGAHAAVADLALLTRDTRRYATYFPKVMLIAPSNAGT' A
#
# COMPACT_ATOMS: atom_id res chain seq x y z
N MET A 1 28.75 -9.53 1.45
CA MET A 1 28.41 -8.18 1.94
C MET A 1 26.98 -7.86 1.51
N GLU A 2 26.03 -8.72 1.92
CA GLU A 2 24.62 -8.63 1.53
C GLU A 2 23.86 -8.28 2.80
N ALA A 3 23.45 -7.02 2.94
CA ALA A 3 22.62 -6.59 4.05
C ALA A 3 21.25 -7.28 3.91
N THR A 4 21.01 -8.32 4.70
CA THR A 4 19.71 -8.97 4.87
C THR A 4 18.68 -7.91 5.25
N LEU A 5 17.93 -7.41 4.27
CA LEU A 5 16.76 -6.56 4.46
C LEU A 5 15.73 -7.37 5.27
N ALA A 6 15.71 -7.15 6.59
CA ALA A 6 14.65 -7.63 7.43
C ALA A 6 13.34 -6.99 6.95
N LYS A 7 12.52 -7.75 6.23
CA LYS A 7 11.13 -7.38 5.93
C LYS A 7 10.39 -7.28 7.25
N VAL A 8 10.27 -6.07 7.79
CA VAL A 8 9.45 -5.81 8.98
C VAL A 8 8.03 -6.27 8.68
N ASN A 9 7.62 -7.34 9.36
CA ASN A 9 6.28 -7.86 9.26
C ASN A 9 5.39 -7.06 10.21
N VAL A 10 4.58 -6.16 9.64
CA VAL A 10 3.71 -5.28 10.44
C VAL A 10 2.71 -6.04 11.31
N ARG A 11 2.47 -7.33 11.01
CA ARG A 11 1.63 -8.23 11.82
C ARG A 11 2.23 -8.54 13.19
N LEU A 12 3.55 -8.42 13.35
CA LEU A 12 4.23 -8.71 14.62
C LEU A 12 4.15 -7.56 15.63
N LEU A 13 3.64 -6.39 15.21
CA LEU A 13 3.53 -5.19 16.06
C LEU A 13 2.28 -5.19 16.96
N GLY A 14 1.43 -6.23 16.90
CA GLY A 14 0.18 -6.29 17.68
C GLY A 14 -0.88 -5.26 17.27
N ILE A 15 -0.64 -4.49 16.19
CA ILE A 15 -1.58 -3.48 15.69
C ILE A 15 -2.82 -4.19 15.14
N PRO A 16 -4.04 -3.82 15.59
CA PRO A 16 -5.26 -4.42 15.07
C PRO A 16 -5.38 -4.18 13.58
N ARG A 17 -5.82 -5.20 12.83
CA ARG A 17 -5.93 -5.13 11.36
C ARG A 17 -6.80 -3.97 10.88
N THR A 18 -7.79 -3.56 11.67
CA THR A 18 -8.67 -2.43 11.39
C THR A 18 -7.89 -1.11 11.36
N ALA A 19 -6.95 -0.91 12.28
CA ALA A 19 -6.11 0.29 12.29
C ALA A 19 -5.20 0.35 11.05
N LEU A 20 -4.65 -0.80 10.62
CA LEU A 20 -3.86 -0.88 9.38
C LEU A 20 -4.71 -0.61 8.13
N PHE A 21 -5.97 -1.03 8.14
CA PHE A 21 -6.91 -0.73 7.05
C PHE A 21 -7.25 0.77 7.00
N LEU A 22 -7.53 1.38 8.15
CA LEU A 22 -7.86 2.80 8.24
C LEU A 22 -6.68 3.69 7.80
N ALA A 23 -5.46 3.32 8.17
CA ALA A 23 -4.26 4.01 7.68
C ALA A 23 -4.19 3.98 6.14
N GLY A 24 -4.37 2.81 5.53
CA GLY A 24 -4.41 2.68 4.07
C GLY A 24 -5.55 3.47 3.42
N PHE A 25 -6.72 3.53 4.06
CA PHE A 25 -7.85 4.32 3.59
C PHE A 25 -7.51 5.83 3.54
N PHE A 26 -6.94 6.39 4.60
CA PHE A 26 -6.54 7.80 4.60
C PHE A 26 -5.48 8.12 3.55
N VAL A 27 -4.52 7.22 3.34
CA VAL A 27 -3.53 7.37 2.26
C VAL A 27 -4.19 7.40 0.89
N GLY A 28 -5.13 6.48 0.61
CA GLY A 28 -5.86 6.44 -0.65
C GLY A 28 -6.76 7.65 -0.87
N ALA A 29 -7.43 8.12 0.18
CA ALA A 29 -8.28 9.31 0.12
C ALA A 29 -7.45 10.57 -0.16
N HIS A 30 -6.28 10.70 0.47
CA HIS A 30 -5.38 11.81 0.21
C HIS A 30 -4.89 11.81 -1.24
N ALA A 31 -4.48 10.65 -1.78
CA ALA A 31 -4.08 10.52 -3.17
C ALA A 31 -5.21 10.91 -4.15
N ALA A 32 -6.46 10.55 -3.83
CA ALA A 32 -7.62 10.90 -4.65
C ALA A 32 -7.93 12.41 -4.69
N VAL A 33 -7.77 13.11 -3.57
CA VAL A 33 -8.04 14.56 -3.49
C VAL A 33 -6.90 15.37 -4.10
N ALA A 34 -5.66 14.89 -3.96
CA ALA A 34 -4.47 15.57 -4.47
C ALA A 34 -4.11 15.22 -5.92
N ASP A 35 -4.91 14.36 -6.59
CA ASP A 35 -4.65 13.86 -7.95
C ASP A 35 -3.25 13.20 -8.09
N LEU A 36 -2.86 12.42 -7.07
CA LEU A 36 -1.56 11.75 -7.02
C LEU A 36 -1.69 10.27 -7.39
N ALA A 37 -0.66 9.74 -8.06
CA ALA A 37 -0.52 8.32 -8.28
C ALA A 37 -0.10 7.60 -6.97
N LEU A 38 -0.66 6.42 -6.74
CA LEU A 38 -0.41 5.62 -5.53
C LEU A 38 0.35 4.33 -5.87
N LEU A 39 1.59 4.24 -5.39
CA LEU A 39 2.41 3.03 -5.45
C LEU A 39 1.95 2.05 -4.36
N THR A 40 1.42 0.89 -4.75
CA THR A 40 0.91 -0.11 -3.80
C THR A 40 1.03 -1.52 -4.33
N ARG A 41 1.21 -2.48 -3.40
CA ARG A 41 1.14 -3.92 -3.70
C ARG A 41 -0.29 -4.46 -3.70
N ASP A 42 -1.22 -3.73 -3.08
CA ASP A 42 -2.63 -4.16 -2.92
C ASP A 42 -3.55 -3.37 -3.86
N THR A 43 -3.31 -3.49 -5.17
CA THR A 43 -4.06 -2.72 -6.18
C THR A 43 -5.55 -3.00 -6.14
N ARG A 44 -5.96 -4.25 -5.89
CA ARG A 44 -7.38 -4.65 -5.86
C ARG A 44 -8.16 -3.87 -4.80
N ARG A 45 -7.62 -3.78 -3.59
CA ARG A 45 -8.28 -3.05 -2.49
C ARG A 45 -8.43 -1.57 -2.83
N TYR A 46 -7.36 -0.92 -3.28
CA TYR A 46 -7.42 0.50 -3.59
C TYR A 46 -8.31 0.80 -4.81
N ALA A 47 -8.33 -0.06 -5.82
CA ALA A 47 -9.19 0.10 -6.99
C ALA A 47 -10.69 0.04 -6.65
N THR A 48 -11.09 -0.78 -5.67
CA THR A 48 -12.49 -0.83 -5.21
C THR A 48 -12.92 0.46 -4.52
N TYR A 49 -12.08 1.03 -3.65
CA TYR A 49 -12.45 2.21 -2.86
C TYR A 49 -12.17 3.54 -3.56
N PHE A 50 -11.15 3.59 -4.42
CA PHE A 50 -10.66 4.81 -5.06
C PHE A 50 -10.45 4.59 -6.57
N PRO A 51 -11.53 4.32 -7.34
CA PRO A 51 -11.43 3.93 -8.75
C PRO A 51 -10.83 4.99 -9.68
N LYS A 52 -10.74 6.24 -9.22
CA LYS A 52 -10.14 7.36 -9.97
C LYS A 52 -8.65 7.56 -9.68
N VAL A 53 -8.09 6.91 -8.65
CA VAL A 53 -6.67 7.04 -8.31
C VAL A 53 -5.85 6.21 -9.28
N MET A 54 -4.81 6.81 -9.87
CA MET A 54 -3.83 6.07 -10.67
C MET A 54 -3.01 5.14 -9.75
N LEU A 55 -3.11 3.84 -9.96
CA LEU A 55 -2.39 2.84 -9.16
C LEU A 55 -1.14 2.36 -9.89
N ILE A 56 0.00 2.39 -9.21
CA ILE A 56 1.25 1.82 -9.68
C ILE A 56 1.52 0.58 -8.84
N ALA A 57 1.68 -0.57 -9.48
CA ALA A 57 2.11 -1.80 -8.81
C ALA A 57 3.57 -2.08 -9.13
N PRO A 58 4.35 -2.66 -8.20
CA PRO A 58 5.68 -3.14 -8.54
C PRO A 58 5.55 -4.22 -9.62
N SER A 59 6.23 -4.03 -10.76
CA SER A 59 6.49 -5.10 -11.69
C SER A 59 7.38 -6.11 -11.00
N ASN A 60 6.98 -7.36 -10.98
CA ASN A 60 7.82 -8.52 -10.67
C ASN A 60 8.85 -8.73 -11.80
N ALA A 61 9.69 -7.72 -12.06
CA ALA A 61 10.90 -7.83 -12.84
C ALA A 61 12.01 -8.30 -11.89
N GLY A 62 12.00 -9.59 -11.63
CA GLY A 62 12.92 -10.28 -10.74
C GLY A 62 13.04 -11.73 -11.17
N THR A 63 13.52 -11.91 -12.40
CA THR A 63 14.13 -13.14 -12.94
C THR A 63 15.54 -12.80 -13.38
#